data_AF-A0A261B537-F1
#
_entry.id   AF-A0A261B537-F1
#
_cell.length_a   1.000
_cell.length_b   1.000
_cell.length_c   1.000
_cell.angle_alpha   90.00
_cell.angle_beta   90.00
_cell.angle_gamma   90.00
#
_symmetry.space_group_name_H-M   'P 1'
#
loop_
_entity.id
_entity.type
_entity.pdbx_description
1 polymer ?
#
loop_
_entity_poly.entity_id
_entity_poly.type
_entity_poly.pdbx_seq_one_letter_code
_entity_poly.pdbx_strand_id
1 'polypeptide(L)'
;MFTILLGTLCLSLLVSIGETAKCSAKSGDISARWQWSAVGFGPDMSDLNVVIFQVVDFKPSVVTGTTQGYGAPTLDSSPSVTLQSLNYNSNTLVARFARPVGSLSTCQTWNFVTDGAIEDGSIGYHNAAPHSVEICADKCTRKIFS
;
A
#
# COMPACT_ATOMS: atom_id res chain seq x y z
N MET A 1 4.31 31.30 -0.42
CA MET A 1 3.61 30.62 -1.53
C MET A 1 4.08 29.18 -1.53
N PHE A 2 3.33 28.27 -0.89
CA PHE A 2 3.69 26.86 -0.83
C PHE A 2 2.88 26.12 -1.89
N THR A 3 3.57 25.67 -2.94
CA THR A 3 3.01 24.87 -4.02
C THR A 3 2.93 23.43 -3.52
N ILE A 4 1.74 22.95 -3.15
CA ILE A 4 1.51 21.52 -2.85
C ILE A 4 1.40 20.81 -4.20
N LEU A 5 2.49 20.15 -4.60
CA LEU A 5 2.50 19.28 -5.76
C LEU A 5 1.68 18.03 -5.39
N LEU A 6 0.42 17.93 -5.84
CA LEU A 6 -0.33 16.68 -5.79
C LEU A 6 0.42 15.64 -6.63
N GLY A 7 1.22 14.80 -5.97
CA GLY A 7 1.91 13.69 -6.58
C GLY A 7 0.91 12.72 -7.19
N THR A 8 0.89 12.64 -8.52
CA THR A 8 0.06 11.69 -9.28
C THR A 8 0.45 10.26 -8.92
N LEU A 9 -0.47 9.54 -8.26
CA LEU A 9 -0.35 8.11 -7.98
C LEU A 9 -0.56 7.32 -9.28
N CYS A 10 0.53 6.91 -9.93
CA CYS A 10 0.46 6.08 -11.13
C CYS A 10 0.40 4.59 -10.72
N LEU A 11 -0.80 4.09 -10.44
CA LEU A 11 -1.04 2.68 -10.13
C LEU A 11 -1.05 1.85 -11.42
N SER A 12 -0.30 0.75 -11.42
CA SER A 12 -0.26 -0.19 -12.53
C SER A 12 -0.46 -1.60 -12.00
N LEU A 13 -1.49 -2.28 -12.51
CA LEU A 13 -1.90 -3.63 -12.12
C LEU A 13 -1.61 -4.62 -13.25
N LEU A 14 -0.85 -5.68 -12.99
CA LEU A 14 -0.69 -6.82 -13.90
C LEU A 14 -1.22 -8.09 -13.23
N VAL A 15 -2.20 -8.74 -13.84
CA VAL A 15 -2.65 -10.09 -13.45
C VAL A 15 -1.95 -11.09 -14.36
N SER A 16 -1.01 -11.89 -13.83
CA SER A 16 -0.44 -13.02 -14.59
C SER A 16 -1.20 -14.30 -14.27
N ILE A 17 -1.36 -15.15 -15.27
CA ILE A 17 -2.00 -16.48 -15.25
C ILE A 17 -1.45 -17.28 -14.05
N GLY A 18 -2.30 -17.43 -13.02
CA GLY A 18 -1.91 -17.74 -11.63
C GLY A 18 -2.21 -16.53 -10.72
N GLU A 19 -3.50 -16.27 -10.48
CA GLU A 19 -4.20 -15.16 -9.80
C GLU A 19 -3.37 -14.24 -8.86
N THR A 20 -2.36 -13.57 -9.39
CA THR A 20 -1.50 -12.65 -8.64
C THR A 20 -1.56 -11.28 -9.28
N ALA A 21 -2.00 -10.28 -8.52
CA ALA A 21 -2.06 -8.90 -8.98
C ALA A 21 -0.78 -8.17 -8.57
N LYS A 22 -0.03 -7.65 -9.54
CA LYS A 22 1.19 -6.85 -9.32
C LYS A 22 0.83 -5.39 -9.12
N CYS A 23 1.12 -4.82 -7.97
CA CYS A 23 0.80 -3.45 -7.60
C CYS A 23 2.05 -2.58 -7.59
N SER A 24 1.93 -1.35 -8.08
CA SER A 24 2.96 -0.31 -7.94
C SER A 24 2.37 0.87 -7.18
N ALA A 25 2.90 1.15 -5.99
CA ALA A 25 2.50 2.31 -5.20
C ALA A 25 3.69 3.27 -5.11
N LYS A 26 3.42 4.56 -5.31
CA LYS A 26 4.33 5.65 -5.01
C LYS A 26 3.71 6.44 -3.87
N SER A 27 4.22 6.27 -2.65
CA SER A 27 3.86 7.21 -1.58
C SER A 27 4.57 8.54 -1.85
N GLY A 28 3.96 9.65 -1.45
CA GLY A 28 4.60 10.98 -1.50
C GLY A 28 5.85 11.06 -0.62
N ASP A 29 6.30 12.29 -0.34
CA ASP A 29 7.51 12.55 0.45
C ASP A 29 7.42 11.94 1.86
N ILE A 30 7.97 10.74 2.05
CA ILE A 30 8.25 10.18 3.37
C ILE A 30 9.45 10.97 3.88
N SER A 31 9.17 12.04 4.63
CA SER A 31 10.17 13.02 5.06
C SER A 31 10.94 12.60 6.32
N ALA A 32 10.50 11.54 7.02
CA ALA A 32 11.04 11.16 8.32
C ALA A 32 11.62 9.74 8.38
N ARG A 33 12.50 9.55 9.38
CA ARG A 33 13.20 8.29 9.69
C ARG A 33 12.26 7.17 10.17
N TRP A 34 11.04 7.51 10.58
CA TRP A 34 10.09 6.66 11.28
C TRP A 34 8.66 6.90 10.78
N GLN A 35 8.38 6.42 9.57
CA GLN A 35 7.11 6.65 8.90
C GLN A 35 6.65 5.41 8.16
N TRP A 36 5.35 5.33 7.93
CA TRP A 36 4.74 4.27 7.15
C TRP A 36 3.71 4.81 6.18
N SER A 37 3.44 4.05 5.12
CA SER A 37 2.34 4.22 4.17
C SER A 37 1.69 2.85 3.97
N ALA A 38 0.43 2.77 3.53
CA ALA A 38 -0.22 1.48 3.35
C ALA A 38 -1.25 1.45 2.24
N VAL A 39 -1.60 0.22 1.83
CA VAL A 39 -2.82 -0.09 1.09
C VAL A 39 -3.66 -1.04 1.92
N GLY A 40 -4.88 -0.66 2.23
CA GLY A 40 -5.89 -1.52 2.85
C GLY A 40 -6.87 -2.06 1.81
N PHE A 41 -7.24 -3.34 1.92
CA PHE A 41 -8.13 -4.03 0.98
C PHE A 41 -9.46 -4.36 1.66
N GLY A 42 -10.53 -3.67 1.25
CA GLY A 42 -11.88 -3.84 1.79
C GLY A 42 -12.77 -2.61 1.58
N PRO A 43 -14.08 -2.75 1.81
CA PRO A 43 -15.08 -1.74 1.43
C PRO A 43 -15.03 -0.47 2.28
N ASP A 44 -14.47 -0.54 3.48
CA ASP A 44 -14.39 0.57 4.44
C ASP A 44 -12.98 0.66 5.07
N MET A 45 -12.86 1.24 6.26
CA MET A 45 -11.59 1.36 7.00
C MET A 45 -11.43 0.36 8.14
N SER A 46 -12.40 -0.53 8.34
CA SER A 46 -12.41 -1.55 9.39
C SER A 46 -12.14 -2.94 8.82
N ASP A 47 -11.54 -3.79 9.66
CA ASP A 47 -11.38 -5.22 9.38
C ASP A 47 -10.72 -5.51 8.02
N LEU A 48 -9.66 -4.76 7.71
CA LEU A 48 -8.97 -4.77 6.42
C LEU A 48 -7.74 -5.66 6.46
N ASN A 49 -7.46 -6.34 5.34
CA ASN A 49 -6.11 -6.80 5.06
C ASN A 49 -5.28 -5.59 4.63
N VAL A 50 -4.07 -5.44 5.16
CA VAL A 50 -3.20 -4.29 4.86
C VAL A 50 -1.82 -4.73 4.39
N VAL A 51 -1.29 -3.98 3.43
CA VAL A 51 0.13 -4.01 3.04
C VAL A 51 0.72 -2.68 3.46
N ILE A 52 1.71 -2.72 4.34
CA ILE A 52 2.29 -1.54 4.98
C ILE A 52 3.75 -1.44 4.54
N PHE A 53 4.12 -0.28 4.04
CA PHE A 53 5.48 0.07 3.66
C PHE A 53 6.04 0.97 4.76
N GLN A 54 7.08 0.49 5.43
CA GLN A 54 7.70 1.19 6.55
C GLN A 54 9.06 1.74 6.11
N VAL A 55 9.43 2.90 6.64
CA VAL A 55 10.80 3.41 6.62
C VAL A 55 11.22 3.59 8.08
N VAL A 56 12.17 2.77 8.49
CA VAL A 56 12.75 2.74 9.84
C VAL A 56 14.25 2.94 9.70
N ASP A 57 14.79 3.98 10.30
CA ASP A 57 16.23 4.30 10.18
C ASP A 57 16.71 4.40 8.73
N PHE A 58 15.87 4.97 7.86
CA PHE A 58 16.08 5.08 6.41
C PHE A 58 16.13 3.74 5.67
N LYS A 59 15.78 2.64 6.31
CA LYS A 59 15.68 1.32 5.70
C LYS A 59 14.23 1.01 5.39
N PRO A 60 13.87 0.82 4.11
CA PRO A 60 12.51 0.47 3.76
C PRO A 60 12.25 -1.02 4.04
N SER A 61 11.05 -1.35 4.49
CA SER A 61 10.56 -2.72 4.60
C SER A 61 9.07 -2.80 4.23
N VAL A 62 8.60 -4.03 3.96
CA VAL A 62 7.18 -4.31 3.73
C VAL A 62 6.72 -5.33 4.75
N VAL A 63 5.64 -5.00 5.46
CA VAL A 63 4.91 -5.91 6.34
C VAL A 63 3.47 -6.00 5.88
N THR A 64 2.78 -7.04 6.29
CA THR A 64 1.34 -7.20 6.08
C THR A 64 0.66 -7.45 7.41
N GLY A 65 -0.66 -7.35 7.43
CA GLY A 65 -1.44 -7.65 8.61
C GLY A 65 -2.93 -7.43 8.39
N THR A 66 -3.66 -7.42 9.49
CA THR A 66 -5.10 -7.16 9.51
C THR A 66 -5.46 -6.12 10.56
N THR A 67 -6.35 -5.19 10.21
CA THR A 67 -6.98 -4.32 11.21
C THR A 67 -8.16 -5.02 11.88
N GLN A 68 -8.51 -4.59 13.09
CA GLN A 68 -9.78 -4.93 13.74
C GLN A 68 -10.43 -3.63 14.21
N GLY A 69 -11.61 -3.30 13.70
CA GLY A 69 -12.21 -1.98 13.86
C GLY A 69 -11.27 -0.87 13.36
N TYR A 70 -11.18 0.24 14.11
CA TYR A 70 -10.31 1.40 13.82
C TYR A 70 -8.96 1.37 14.57
N GLY A 71 -8.51 0.18 14.98
CA GLY A 71 -7.29 -0.01 15.74
C GLY A 71 -6.03 -0.18 14.88
N ALA A 72 -4.88 -0.24 15.56
CA ALA A 72 -3.62 -0.61 14.92
C ALA A 72 -3.70 -2.01 14.31
N PRO A 73 -3.02 -2.25 13.16
CA PRO A 73 -3.02 -3.57 12.53
C PRO A 73 -2.26 -4.59 13.39
N THR A 74 -2.81 -5.79 13.47
CA THR A 74 -2.04 -6.97 13.91
C THR A 74 -1.18 -7.42 12.74
N LEU A 75 0.14 -7.38 12.91
CA LEU A 75 1.07 -7.74 11.84
C LEU A 75 1.22 -9.25 11.68
N ASP A 76 1.33 -9.70 10.44
CA ASP A 76 1.58 -11.09 10.10
C ASP A 76 3.01 -11.49 10.53
N SER A 77 3.19 -12.74 10.95
CA SER A 77 4.53 -13.30 11.22
C SER A 77 5.40 -13.41 9.97
N SER A 78 4.78 -13.44 8.79
CA SER A 78 5.44 -13.40 7.50
C SER A 78 4.57 -12.63 6.49
N PRO A 79 5.14 -11.78 5.61
CA PRO A 79 4.36 -11.02 4.66
C PRO A 79 3.53 -11.91 3.71
N SER A 80 2.24 -11.63 3.58
CA SER A 80 1.30 -12.32 2.68
C SER A 80 1.38 -11.84 1.22
N VAL A 81 2.44 -11.11 0.86
CA VAL A 81 2.70 -10.58 -0.48
C VAL A 81 4.10 -10.93 -0.95
N THR A 82 4.26 -11.06 -2.26
CA THR A 82 5.57 -11.22 -2.89
C THR A 82 6.16 -9.85 -3.23
N LEU A 83 7.25 -9.46 -2.58
CA LEU A 83 7.96 -8.23 -2.90
C LEU A 83 8.77 -8.39 -4.19
N GLN A 84 8.57 -7.49 -5.15
CA GLN A 84 9.29 -7.49 -6.44
C GLN A 84 10.40 -6.45 -6.46
N SER A 85 10.15 -5.26 -5.89
CA SER A 85 11.17 -4.24 -5.70
C SER A 85 10.77 -3.32 -4.55
N LEU A 86 11.77 -2.85 -3.79
CA LEU A 86 11.59 -1.86 -2.75
C LEU A 86 12.78 -0.91 -2.78
N ASN A 87 12.52 0.37 -3.05
CA ASN A 87 13.56 1.37 -3.11
C ASN A 87 13.12 2.63 -2.38
N TYR A 88 14.03 3.19 -1.58
CA TYR A 88 13.83 4.44 -0.89
C TYR A 88 14.98 5.38 -1.18
N ASN A 89 14.70 6.47 -1.89
CA ASN A 89 15.69 7.47 -2.26
C ASN A 89 15.03 8.85 -2.34
N SER A 90 15.75 9.90 -1.94
CA SER A 90 15.27 11.29 -1.97
C SER A 90 13.85 11.42 -1.40
N ASN A 91 13.62 10.80 -0.24
CA ASN A 91 12.34 10.80 0.47
C ASN A 91 11.16 10.17 -0.30
N THR A 92 11.44 9.48 -1.41
CA THR A 92 10.44 8.75 -2.19
C THR A 92 10.61 7.26 -1.96
N LEU A 93 9.53 6.61 -1.51
CA LEU A 93 9.43 5.17 -1.42
C LEU A 93 8.71 4.62 -2.65
N VAL A 94 9.37 3.71 -3.36
CA VAL A 94 8.81 2.99 -4.49
C VAL A 94 8.77 1.51 -4.15
N ALA A 95 7.56 0.98 -4.02
CA ALA A 95 7.33 -0.43 -3.75
C ALA A 95 6.56 -1.06 -4.91
N ARG A 96 7.05 -2.23 -5.34
CA ARG A 96 6.34 -3.11 -6.26
C ARG A 96 6.18 -4.45 -5.57
N PHE A 97 4.96 -4.92 -5.48
CA PHE A 97 4.63 -6.18 -4.82
C PHE A 97 3.53 -6.90 -5.58
N ALA A 98 3.35 -8.18 -5.28
CA ALA A 98 2.33 -9.01 -5.86
C ALA A 98 1.51 -9.62 -4.71
N ARG A 99 0.18 -9.48 -4.76
CA ARG A 99 -0.74 -10.06 -3.78
C ARG A 99 -1.61 -11.12 -4.47
N PRO A 100 -1.84 -12.29 -3.84
CA PRO A 100 -2.89 -13.20 -4.29
C PRO A 100 -4.22 -12.45 -4.28
N VAL A 101 -4.87 -12.36 -5.44
CA VAL A 101 -6.22 -11.83 -5.52
C VAL A 101 -7.18 -13.02 -5.49
N GLY A 102 -8.29 -12.86 -4.76
CA GLY A 102 -9.37 -13.84 -4.80
C GLY A 102 -10.09 -13.76 -6.15
N SER A 103 -11.42 -13.89 -6.13
CA SER A 103 -12.19 -13.83 -7.37
C SER A 103 -11.91 -12.55 -8.17
N LEU A 104 -11.53 -12.73 -9.44
CA LEU A 104 -11.33 -11.64 -10.40
C LEU A 104 -12.66 -11.06 -10.92
N SER A 105 -13.79 -11.70 -10.60
CA SER A 105 -15.13 -11.32 -11.09
C SER A 105 -15.79 -10.20 -10.27
N THR A 106 -15.13 -9.74 -9.20
CA THR A 106 -15.68 -8.73 -8.28
C THR A 106 -14.71 -7.57 -8.15
N CYS A 107 -15.24 -6.35 -8.15
CA CYS A 107 -14.46 -5.17 -7.82
C CYS A 107 -14.15 -5.16 -6.31
N GLN A 108 -12.98 -4.64 -5.95
CA GLN A 108 -12.55 -4.47 -4.57
C GLN A 108 -12.13 -3.03 -4.32
N THR A 109 -12.56 -2.47 -3.20
CA THR A 109 -12.10 -1.15 -2.76
C THR A 109 -10.73 -1.25 -2.13
N TRP A 110 -9.83 -0.38 -2.58
CA TRP A 110 -8.45 -0.26 -2.08
C TRP A 110 -8.30 1.12 -1.45
N ASN A 111 -7.85 1.15 -0.22
CA ASN A 111 -7.70 2.36 0.59
C ASN A 111 -6.21 2.70 0.69
N PHE A 112 -5.81 3.79 0.05
CA PHE A 112 -4.42 4.24 0.02
C PHE A 112 -4.17 5.27 1.13
N VAL A 113 -3.21 4.95 2.00
CA VAL A 113 -2.75 5.83 3.09
C VAL A 113 -1.37 6.36 2.73
N THR A 114 -1.21 7.67 2.66
CA THR A 114 0.03 8.31 2.20
C THR A 114 1.12 8.32 3.26
N ASP A 115 0.74 8.47 4.53
CA ASP A 115 1.67 8.62 5.63
C ASP A 115 1.01 8.35 7.00
N GLY A 116 1.84 7.92 7.94
CA GLY A 116 1.57 7.81 9.36
C GLY A 116 2.88 7.66 10.13
N ALA A 117 2.86 7.93 11.43
CA ALA A 117 4.05 7.81 12.28
C ALA A 117 4.27 6.36 12.74
N ILE A 118 5.53 5.97 12.91
CA ILE A 118 5.91 4.78 13.67
C ILE A 118 6.23 5.22 15.09
N GLU A 119 5.45 4.74 16.06
CA GLU A 119 5.52 5.12 17.47
C GLU A 119 5.89 3.90 18.29
N ASP A 120 7.01 3.94 19.01
CA ASP A 120 7.51 2.82 19.84
C ASP A 120 7.59 1.48 19.08
N GLY A 121 7.97 1.54 17.80
CA GLY A 121 8.07 0.37 16.91
C GLY A 121 6.74 -0.14 16.37
N SER A 122 5.62 0.52 16.69
CA SER A 122 4.28 0.18 16.25
C SER A 122 3.77 1.12 15.16
N ILE A 123 2.81 0.63 14.37
CA ILE A 123 2.11 1.42 13.36
C ILE A 123 1.12 2.36 14.07
N GLY A 124 1.47 3.64 14.15
CA GLY A 124 0.61 4.69 14.71
C GLY A 124 -0.54 5.07 13.77
N TYR A 125 -1.36 6.04 14.17
CA TYR A 125 -2.47 6.51 13.37
C TYR A 125 -2.00 7.28 12.13
N HIS A 126 -2.78 7.21 11.04
CA HIS A 126 -2.64 8.10 9.90
C HIS A 126 -3.44 9.40 10.14
N ASN A 127 -2.94 10.53 9.62
CA ASN A 127 -3.52 11.85 9.92
C ASN A 127 -4.46 12.39 8.83
N ALA A 128 -4.57 11.68 7.71
CA ALA A 128 -5.42 12.04 6.58
C ALA A 128 -6.39 10.91 6.25
N ALA A 129 -7.55 11.26 5.70
CA ALA A 129 -8.49 10.27 5.19
C ALA A 129 -7.83 9.46 4.05
N PRO A 130 -7.94 8.11 4.06
CA PRO A 130 -7.42 7.29 2.97
C PRO A 130 -8.07 7.66 1.64
N HIS A 131 -7.30 7.58 0.56
CA HIS A 131 -7.83 7.71 -0.79
C HIS A 131 -8.36 6.33 -1.24
N SER A 132 -9.68 6.20 -1.34
CA SER A 132 -10.32 4.94 -1.76
C SER A 132 -10.48 4.87 -3.27
N VAL A 133 -10.13 3.73 -3.87
CA VAL A 133 -10.30 3.45 -5.30
C VAL A 133 -10.94 2.08 -5.46
N GLU A 134 -11.99 2.00 -6.28
CA GLU A 134 -12.59 0.73 -6.68
C GLU A 134 -11.77 0.11 -7.83
N ILE A 135 -11.25 -1.10 -7.60
CA ILE A 135 -10.43 -1.84 -8.57
C ILE A 135 -11.19 -3.08 -9.02
N CYS A 136 -11.54 -3.12 -10.30
CA CYS A 136 -12.20 -4.25 -10.94
C CYS A 136 -11.17 -5.01 -11.79
N ALA A 137 -10.76 -6.21 -11.34
CA ALA A 137 -9.70 -6.97 -12.01
C ALA A 137 -10.10 -7.43 -13.42
N ASP A 138 -11.37 -7.75 -13.63
CA ASP A 138 -11.98 -8.06 -14.94
C ASP A 138 -11.92 -6.89 -15.94
N LYS A 139 -11.92 -5.64 -15.46
CA LYS A 139 -11.81 -4.43 -16.28
C LYS A 139 -10.37 -3.95 -16.48
N CYS A 140 -9.38 -4.64 -15.92
CA CYS A 140 -7.97 -4.31 -16.10
C CYS A 140 -7.48 -4.72 -17.49
N THR A 141 -7.71 -3.86 -18.48
CA THR A 141 -7.46 -4.16 -19.91
C THR A 141 -6.08 -3.81 -20.41
N ARG A 142 -5.26 -3.09 -19.61
CA ARG A 142 -3.97 -2.56 -20.05
C ARG A 142 -2.81 -3.26 -19.34
N LYS A 143 -1.97 -3.96 -20.10
CA LYS A 143 -0.61 -4.32 -19.66
C LYS A 143 0.24 -3.04 -19.68
N ILE A 144 0.66 -2.56 -18.51
CA ILE A 144 1.44 -1.32 -18.39
C ILE A 144 2.97 -1.59 -18.41
N PHE A 145 3.40 -2.84 -18.63
CA PHE A 145 4.83 -3.17 -18.67
C PHE A 145 5.22 -3.95 -19.92
N SER A 146 6.25 -3.44 -20.58
CA SER A 146 7.04 -4.05 -21.66
C SER A 146 8.01 -5.09 -21.12
#